data_AF-A0A7Z0DKD8-F1
#
_entry.id   AF-A0A7Z0DKD8-F1
#
_cell.length_a   1.000
_cell.length_b   1.000
_cell.length_c   1.000
_cell.angle_alpha   90.00
_cell.angle_beta   90.00
_cell.angle_gamma   90.00
#
_symmetry.space_group_name_H-M   'P 1'
#
loop_
_entity.id
_entity.type
_entity.pdbx_description
1 polymer ?
#
loop_
_entity_poly.entity_id
_entity_poly.type
_entity_poly.pdbx_seq_one_letter_code
_entity_poly.pdbx_strand_id
1 'polypeptide(L)'
;MSELRIDPGDGERIATLHKEAASGIEETASSLPGSVDAGIASALISDILAQLTEHADQLSIANGAVGNMVSSVVKDLDQTDEEAAGPLRRLESSLNAGGEHPRNG
;
A
#
# COMPACT_ATOMS: atom_id res chain seq x y z
N MET A 1 27.02 2.89 -4.59
CA MET A 1 25.75 2.46 -5.20
C MET A 1 24.70 2.67 -4.14
N SER A 2 23.65 3.46 -4.40
CA SER A 2 22.51 3.53 -3.46
C SER A 2 21.80 2.19 -3.48
N GLU A 3 21.38 1.69 -2.33
CA GLU A 3 20.44 0.56 -2.27
C GLU A 3 19.22 0.92 -3.11
N LEU A 4 18.96 0.12 -4.14
CA LEU A 4 17.79 0.28 -5.02
C LEU A 4 16.51 -0.33 -4.41
N ARG A 5 16.59 -0.70 -3.12
CA ARG A 5 15.59 -1.50 -2.43
C ARG A 5 14.86 -0.58 -1.45
N ILE A 6 13.54 -0.48 -1.59
CA ILE A 6 12.68 0.00 -0.52
C ILE A 6 12.78 -1.01 0.63
N ASP A 7 12.96 -0.54 1.86
CA ASP A 7 12.84 -1.41 3.02
C ASP A 7 11.45 -2.04 2.99
N PRO A 8 11.31 -3.38 3.03
CA PRO A 8 10.02 -4.06 2.97
C PRO A 8 8.98 -3.45 3.93
N GLY A 9 9.42 -2.99 5.11
CA GLY A 9 8.55 -2.35 6.10
C GLY A 9 8.00 -0.98 5.67
N ASP A 10 8.74 -0.22 4.86
CA ASP A 10 8.33 1.12 4.42
C ASP A 10 7.21 1.05 3.39
N GLY A 11 7.26 0.09 2.46
CA GLY A 11 6.21 -0.11 1.46
C GLY A 11 4.88 -0.53 2.09
N GLU A 12 4.91 -1.48 3.02
CA GLU A 12 3.72 -1.89 3.79
C GLU A 12 3.15 -0.74 4.62
N ARG A 13 4.02 0.07 5.22
CA ARG A 13 3.62 1.24 5.99
C ARG A 13 2.94 2.30 5.12
N ILE A 14 3.48 2.60 3.94
CA ILE A 14 2.85 3.53 2.99
C ILE A 14 1.47 3.02 2.56
N ALA A 15 1.35 1.73 2.23
CA ALA A 15 0.07 1.13 1.88
C ALA A 15 -0.95 1.23 3.03
N THR A 16 -0.50 1.02 4.27
CA THR A 16 -1.32 1.14 5.48
C THR A 16 -1.81 2.57 5.67
N LEU A 17 -0.93 3.57 5.56
CA LEU A 17 -1.31 4.99 5.71
C LEU A 17 -2.39 5.41 4.70
N HIS A 18 -2.32 4.92 3.46
CA HIS A 18 -3.36 5.18 2.47
C HIS A 18 -4.70 4.50 2.83
N LYS A 19 -4.67 3.26 3.31
CA LYS A 19 -5.89 2.56 3.73
C LYS A 19 -6.52 3.21 4.96
N GLU A 20 -5.70 3.63 5.93
CA GLU A 20 -6.16 4.38 7.10
C GLU A 20 -6.73 5.75 6.71
N ALA A 21 -6.09 6.45 5.78
CA ALA A 21 -6.62 7.71 5.25
C ALA A 21 -7.99 7.50 4.58
N ALA A 22 -8.14 6.45 3.76
CA ALA A 22 -9.43 6.13 3.13
C ALA A 22 -10.52 5.91 4.19
N SER A 23 -10.29 5.00 5.14
CA SER A 23 -11.24 4.70 6.21
C SER A 23 -11.56 5.92 7.07
N GLY A 24 -10.55 6.71 7.45
CA GLY A 24 -10.74 7.90 8.28
C GLY A 24 -11.53 9.01 7.58
N ILE A 25 -11.34 9.17 6.26
CA ILE A 25 -12.13 10.12 5.46
C ILE A 25 -13.58 9.65 5.38
N GLU A 26 -13.83 8.38 5.08
CA GLU A 26 -15.17 7.82 4.97
C GLU A 26 -15.93 7.90 6.31
N GLU A 27 -15.27 7.53 7.41
CA GLU A 27 -15.84 7.65 8.76
C GLU A 27 -16.19 9.11 9.08
N THR A 28 -15.28 10.05 8.81
CA THR A 28 -15.53 11.47 9.06
C THR A 28 -16.66 12.00 8.19
N ALA A 29 -16.71 11.65 6.90
CA ALA A 29 -17.77 12.06 5.99
C ALA A 29 -19.14 11.50 6.41
N SER A 30 -19.17 10.24 6.88
CA SER A 30 -20.40 9.60 7.38
C SER A 30 -20.96 10.26 8.65
N SER A 31 -20.12 10.99 9.39
CA SER A 31 -20.52 11.75 10.58
C SER A 31 -21.17 13.10 10.26
N LEU A 32 -21.13 13.54 9.00
CA LEU A 32 -21.74 14.80 8.58
C LEU A 32 -23.27 14.74 8.70
N PRO A 33 -23.92 15.84 9.12
CA PRO A 33 -25.37 15.87 9.25
C PRO A 33 -26.04 15.80 7.87
N GLY A 34 -27.00 14.89 7.70
CA GLY A 34 -27.76 14.75 6.45
C GLY A 34 -28.76 15.89 6.17
N SER A 35 -29.00 16.77 7.13
CA SER A 35 -29.82 17.98 6.96
C SER A 35 -29.41 19.04 7.96
N VAL A 36 -29.53 20.32 7.59
CA VAL A 36 -29.23 21.47 8.45
C VAL A 36 -30.43 22.40 8.50
N ASP A 37 -30.83 22.78 9.71
CA ASP A 37 -31.79 23.86 9.94
C ASP A 37 -31.04 25.18 10.23
N ALA A 38 -30.87 25.98 9.17
CA ALA A 38 -30.28 27.32 9.22
C ALA A 38 -31.24 28.40 8.68
N GLY A 39 -32.55 28.12 8.75
CA GLY A 39 -33.59 29.00 8.20
C GLY A 39 -33.40 29.27 6.69
N ILE A 40 -33.25 30.54 6.32
CA ILE A 40 -33.10 30.94 4.89
C ILE A 40 -31.82 30.39 4.24
N ALA A 41 -30.81 30.02 5.04
CA ALA A 41 -29.53 29.52 4.55
C ALA A 41 -29.49 27.99 4.40
N SER A 42 -30.52 27.27 4.83
CA SER A 42 -30.52 25.79 4.85
C SER A 42 -30.17 25.17 3.50
N ALA A 43 -30.70 25.73 2.40
CA ALA A 43 -30.43 25.24 1.05
C ALA A 43 -28.94 25.35 0.69
N LEU A 44 -28.33 26.52 0.92
CA LEU A 44 -26.91 26.75 0.63
C LEU A 44 -25.99 25.85 1.46
N ILE A 45 -26.30 25.67 2.75
CA ILE A 45 -25.49 24.81 3.62
C ILE A 45 -25.64 23.34 3.22
N SER A 46 -26.85 22.92 2.84
CA SER A 46 -27.08 21.54 2.39
C SER A 46 -26.31 21.24 1.10
N ASP A 47 -26.26 22.19 0.16
CA ASP A 47 -25.47 22.06 -1.07
C ASP A 47 -23.96 21.97 -0.79
N ILE A 48 -23.45 22.74 0.19
CA ILE A 48 -22.04 22.67 0.61
C ILE A 48 -21.72 21.31 1.23
N LEU A 49 -22.60 20.80 2.10
CA LEU A 49 -22.41 19.50 2.73
C LEU A 49 -22.46 18.37 1.71
N ALA A 50 -23.36 18.43 0.73
CA ALA A 50 -23.43 17.44 -0.35
C ALA A 50 -22.13 17.40 -1.16
N GLN A 51 -21.58 18.55 -1.56
CA GLN A 51 -20.30 18.63 -2.27
C GLN A 51 -19.13 18.12 -1.42
N LEU A 52 -19.13 18.45 -0.12
CA LEU A 52 -18.09 17.98 0.79
C LEU A 52 -18.09 16.45 0.89
N THR A 53 -19.27 15.84 1.07
CA THR A 53 -19.41 14.38 1.12
C THR A 53 -18.98 13.73 -0.20
N GLU A 54 -19.39 14.27 -1.34
CA GLU A 54 -18.99 13.74 -2.66
C GLU A 54 -17.47 13.76 -2.85
N HIS A 55 -16.81 14.87 -2.49
CA HIS A 55 -15.36 14.97 -2.61
C HIS A 55 -14.62 14.09 -1.59
N ALA A 56 -15.17 13.92 -0.38
CA ALA A 56 -14.63 13.00 0.61
C ALA A 56 -14.68 11.55 0.11
N ASP A 57 -15.80 11.12 -0.48
CA ASP A 57 -15.96 9.79 -1.07
C ASP A 57 -14.92 9.54 -2.18
N GLN A 58 -14.77 10.50 -3.10
CA GLN A 58 -13.77 10.42 -4.18
C GLN A 58 -12.34 10.28 -3.63
N LEU A 59 -12.00 11.05 -2.59
CA LEU A 59 -10.68 10.99 -1.98
C LEU A 59 -10.45 9.70 -1.20
N SER A 60 -11.48 9.16 -0.52
CA SER A 60 -11.41 7.85 0.14
C SER A 60 -11.13 6.74 -0.87
N ILE A 61 -11.88 6.70 -1.97
CA ILE A 61 -11.69 5.73 -3.05
C ILE A 61 -10.28 5.83 -3.63
N ALA A 62 -9.80 7.04 -3.91
CA ALA A 62 -8.45 7.26 -4.44
C ALA A 62 -7.38 6.73 -3.49
N ASN A 63 -7.48 7.02 -2.19
CA ASN A 63 -6.56 6.51 -1.19
C ASN A 63 -6.61 4.98 -1.08
N GLY A 64 -7.79 4.37 -1.06
CA GLY A 64 -7.95 2.92 -1.04
C GLY A 64 -7.30 2.25 -2.25
N ALA A 65 -7.51 2.82 -3.45
CA ALA A 65 -6.90 2.33 -4.69
C ALA A 65 -5.36 2.41 -4.63
N VAL A 66 -4.79 3.54 -4.21
CA VAL A 66 -3.34 3.72 -4.10
C VAL A 66 -2.75 2.76 -3.06
N GLY A 67 -3.40 2.62 -1.89
CA GLY A 67 -2.96 1.67 -0.86
C GLY A 67 -2.91 0.23 -1.37
N ASN A 68 -3.90 -0.19 -2.18
CA ASN A 68 -3.92 -1.52 -2.80
C ASN A 68 -2.81 -1.69 -3.85
N MET A 69 -2.57 -0.67 -4.67
CA MET A 69 -1.48 -0.70 -5.65
C MET A 69 -0.11 -0.84 -4.98
N VAL A 70 0.15 -0.08 -3.92
CA VAL A 70 1.41 -0.17 -3.16
C VAL A 70 1.55 -1.56 -2.53
N SER A 71 0.50 -2.10 -1.90
CA SER A 71 0.54 -3.48 -1.39
C SER A 71 0.86 -4.52 -2.47
N SER A 72 0.32 -4.36 -3.69
CA SER A 72 0.61 -5.27 -4.80
C SER A 72 2.08 -5.20 -5.21
N VAL A 73 2.63 -3.99 -5.35
CA VAL A 73 4.04 -3.80 -5.74
C VAL A 73 4.98 -4.39 -4.69
N VAL A 74 4.70 -4.18 -3.40
CA VAL A 74 5.50 -4.76 -2.31
C VAL A 74 5.48 -6.29 -2.39
N LYS A 75 4.30 -6.88 -2.57
CA LYS A 75 4.17 -8.34 -2.71
C LYS A 75 4.93 -8.88 -3.93
N ASP A 76 4.87 -8.18 -5.06
CA ASP A 76 5.59 -8.59 -6.28
C ASP A 76 7.11 -8.52 -6.08
N LEU A 77 7.59 -7.51 -5.36
CA LEU A 77 9.01 -7.40 -4.99
C LEU A 77 9.45 -8.55 -4.09
N ASP A 78 8.69 -8.87 -3.03
CA ASP A 78 9.02 -9.98 -2.13
C ASP A 78 9.02 -11.32 -2.86
N GLN A 79 8.02 -11.55 -3.73
CA GLN A 79 7.97 -12.75 -4.56
C GLN A 79 9.18 -12.84 -5.51
N THR A 80 9.53 -11.73 -6.16
CA THR A 80 10.70 -11.67 -7.06
C THR A 80 11.98 -12.02 -6.31
N ASP A 81 12.14 -11.53 -5.09
CA ASP A 81 13.31 -11.82 -4.25
C ASP A 81 13.37 -13.29 -3.84
N GLU A 82 12.26 -13.91 -3.47
CA GLU A 82 12.18 -15.34 -3.17
C GLU A 82 12.56 -16.19 -4.40
N GLU A 83 12.02 -15.83 -5.57
CA GLU A 83 12.30 -16.48 -6.84
C GLU A 83 13.77 -16.35 -7.24
N ALA A 84 14.39 -15.19 -7.03
CA ALA A 84 15.81 -14.94 -7.31
C ALA A 84 16.75 -15.67 -6.33
N ALA A 85 16.35 -15.82 -5.06
CA ALA A 85 17.16 -16.49 -4.04
C ALA A 85 17.27 -18.01 -4.26
N GLY A 86 16.28 -18.64 -4.93
CA GLY A 86 16.31 -20.07 -5.24
C GLY A 86 17.49 -20.51 -6.13
N PRO A 87 17.66 -19.93 -7.33
CA PRO A 87 18.81 -20.16 -8.20
C PRO A 87 20.16 -19.86 -7.55
N LEU A 88 20.26 -18.76 -6.78
CA LEU A 88 21.49 -18.39 -6.08
C LEU A 88 21.91 -19.44 -5.04
N ARG A 89 20.97 -19.93 -4.22
CA ARG A 89 21.22 -21.00 -3.25
C ARG A 89 21.66 -22.30 -3.91
N ARG A 90 21.11 -22.63 -5.09
CA ARG A 90 21.54 -23.80 -5.88
C ARG A 90 22.96 -23.64 -6.42
N LEU A 91 23.32 -22.45 -6.91
CA LEU A 91 24.67 -22.15 -7.37
C LEU A 91 25.68 -22.26 -6.21
N GLU A 92 25.38 -21.66 -5.06
CA GLU A 92 26.21 -21.74 -3.86
C GLU A 92 26.41 -23.20 -3.40
N SER A 93 25.34 -24.00 -3.38
CA SER A 93 25.42 -25.43 -3.08
C SER A 93 26.30 -26.20 -4.08
N SER A 94 26.21 -25.89 -5.38
CA SER A 94 27.02 -26.53 -6.42
C SER A 94 28.51 -26.17 -6.33
N LEU A 95 28.83 -24.94 -5.92
CA LEU A 95 30.21 -24.49 -5.70
C LEU A 95 30.82 -25.14 -4.45
N ASN A 96 30.05 -25.27 -3.38
CA ASN A 96 30.49 -25.92 -2.14
C ASN A 96 30.64 -27.44 -2.29
N ALA A 97 29.84 -28.09 -3.14
CA ALA A 97 29.95 -29.53 -3.42
C ALA A 97 31.20 -29.92 -4.23
N GLY A 98 31.87 -28.96 -4.89
CA GLY A 98 33.11 -29.19 -5.65
C GLY A 98 34.39 -29.20 -4.80
N GLY A 99 34.31 -28.99 -3.48
CA GLY A 99 35.46 -28.88 -2.59
C GLY A 99 36.17 -30.21 -2.24
N GLU A 100 35.49 -31.34 -2.40
CA GLU A 100 36.07 -32.67 -2.19
C GLU A 100 36.45 -33.30 -3.54
N HIS A 101 37.48 -32.77 -4.18
CA HIS A 101 38.23 -33.58 -5.14
C HIS A 101 39.01 -34.63 -4.35
N PRO A 102 38.75 -35.95 -4.53
CA PRO A 102 39.60 -36.96 -3.93
C PRO A 102 41.02 -36.78 -4.49
N ARG A 103 41.96 -36.43 -3.62
CA ARG A 103 43.38 -36.53 -3.94
C ARG A 103 43.71 -38.01 -4.00
N ASN A 104 43.59 -38.59 -5.19
CA ASN A 104 44.17 -39.90 -5.47
C ASN A 104 45.69 -39.76 -5.37
N GLY A 105 46.23 -40.27 -4.27
CA GLY A 105 47.65 -40.50 -4.01
C GLY A 105 47.80 -41.79 -3.23
#